data_AF-A0A0R3RR80-F1
#
_entry.id   AF-A0A0R3RR80-F1
#
_cell.length_a   1.000
_cell.length_b   1.000
_cell.length_c   1.000
_cell.angle_alpha   90.00
_cell.angle_beta   90.00
_cell.angle_gamma   90.00
#
_symmetry.space_group_name_H-M   'P 1'
#
loop_
_entity.id
_entity.type
_entity.pdbx_description
1 polymer ?
#
loop_
_entity_poly.entity_id
_entity_poly.type
_entity_poly.pdbx_seq_one_letter_code
_entity_poly.pdbx_strand_id
1 'polypeptide(L)'
;MKVHRDDCLSALCRMDGWTCVFARIVSVEPLEVEDDTSRLLLRNVAEDVVLEDVHCDDYCYLLLDTTVRPIQCVRITIVPFQIAPLAQYQLRLVRDLEERECNMQF
;
A
#
# COMPACT_ATOMS: atom_id res chain seq x y z
N MET A 1 -15.44 7.00 3.12
CA MET A 1 -14.06 6.70 3.55
C MET A 1 -13.10 7.51 2.70
N LYS A 2 -12.10 8.20 3.27
CA LYS A 2 -11.03 8.82 2.48
C LYS A 2 -10.09 7.71 1.99
N VAL A 3 -9.61 7.81 0.75
CA VAL A 3 -8.66 6.86 0.16
C VAL A 3 -7.40 7.62 -0.18
N HIS A 4 -6.28 7.10 0.30
CA HIS A 4 -4.95 7.65 0.11
C HIS A 4 -4.12 6.79 -0.83
N ARG A 5 -2.97 7.31 -1.22
CA ARG A 5 -1.93 6.58 -1.92
C ARG A 5 -0.62 6.81 -1.19
N ASP A 6 -0.07 5.75 -0.62
CA ASP A 6 1.12 5.79 0.19
C ASP A 6 2.17 4.80 -0.28
N ASP A 7 3.39 5.01 0.19
CA ASP A 7 4.40 3.95 0.29
C ASP A 7 4.19 3.14 1.59
N CYS A 8 4.98 2.08 1.76
CA CYS A 8 4.95 1.22 2.93
C CYS A 8 5.20 2.01 4.22
N LEU A 9 6.12 2.98 4.22
CA LEU A 9 6.43 3.76 5.41
C LEU A 9 5.26 4.67 5.84
N SER A 10 4.70 5.45 4.92
CA SER A 10 3.58 6.35 5.22
C SER A 10 2.32 5.58 5.60
N ALA A 11 2.09 4.39 5.03
CA ALA A 11 0.99 3.51 5.43
C ALA A 11 1.05 3.11 6.92
N LEU A 12 2.25 2.87 7.47
CA LEU A 12 2.42 2.57 8.91
C LEU A 12 2.02 3.75 9.81
N CYS A 13 2.26 4.98 9.34
CA CYS A 13 1.99 6.19 10.09
C CYS A 13 0.52 6.66 9.96
N ARG A 14 -0.20 6.22 8.94
CA ARG A 14 -1.57 6.67 8.67
C ARG A 14 -2.56 6.10 9.67
N MET A 15 -3.39 6.95 10.28
CA MET A 15 -4.36 6.58 11.30
C MET A 15 -5.83 6.70 10.84
N ASP A 16 -6.06 7.14 9.60
CA ASP A 16 -7.38 7.42 9.06
C ASP A 16 -7.59 6.81 7.67
N GLY A 17 -8.85 6.51 7.35
CA GLY A 17 -9.27 6.06 6.02
C GLY A 17 -8.63 4.76 5.56
N TRP A 18 -8.55 4.61 4.24
CA TRP A 18 -7.87 3.51 3.56
C TRP A 18 -6.68 4.05 2.78
N THR A 19 -5.68 3.21 2.53
CA THR A 19 -4.57 3.57 1.67
C THR A 19 -4.26 2.50 0.64
N CYS A 20 -3.89 2.94 -0.56
CA CYS A 20 -3.41 2.10 -1.64
C CYS A 20 -1.89 2.14 -1.69
N VAL A 21 -1.25 0.97 -1.53
CA VAL A 21 0.20 0.79 -1.55
C VAL A 21 0.60 -0.06 -2.74
N PHE A 22 1.65 0.34 -3.46
CA PHE A 22 2.29 -0.49 -4.48
C PHE A 22 3.57 -1.09 -3.89
N ALA A 23 3.66 -2.42 -3.86
CA ALA A 23 4.77 -3.11 -3.22
C ALA A 23 5.05 -4.47 -3.90
N ARG A 24 6.21 -5.04 -3.60
CA ARG A 24 6.60 -6.40 -3.96
C ARG A 24 6.30 -7.35 -2.80
N ILE A 25 5.77 -8.54 -3.09
CA ILE A 25 5.54 -9.59 -2.11
C ILE A 25 6.87 -10.20 -1.67
N VAL A 26 7.16 -10.16 -0.37
CA VAL A 26 8.34 -10.78 0.25
C VAL A 26 8.01 -12.18 0.76
N SER A 27 6.83 -12.34 1.36
CA SER A 27 6.32 -13.60 1.90
C SER A 27 4.79 -13.62 1.81
N VAL A 28 4.20 -14.79 1.61
CA VAL A 28 2.74 -14.99 1.51
C VAL A 28 2.16 -15.47 2.84
N GLU A 29 2.93 -16.22 3.62
CA GLU A 29 2.50 -16.72 4.93
C GLU A 29 3.65 -16.61 5.96
N PRO A 30 3.67 -15.56 6.80
CA PRO A 30 2.72 -14.44 6.84
C PRO A 30 2.87 -13.52 5.62
N LEU A 31 1.79 -12.78 5.29
CA LEU A 31 1.82 -11.79 4.21
C LEU A 31 2.75 -10.63 4.59
N GLU A 32 3.84 -10.49 3.85
CA GLU A 32 4.81 -9.42 4.00
C GLU A 32 5.11 -8.82 2.63
N VAL A 33 5.11 -7.50 2.56
CA VAL A 33 5.39 -6.75 1.33
C VAL A 33 6.44 -5.68 1.57
N GLU A 34 7.14 -5.26 0.52
CA GLU A 34 8.13 -4.19 0.59
C GLU A 34 8.08 -3.26 -0.61
N ASP A 35 8.44 -2.01 -0.38
CA ASP A 35 8.81 -1.06 -1.41
C ASP A 35 10.16 -0.41 -1.06
N ASP A 36 10.53 0.65 -1.78
CA ASP A 36 11.81 1.34 -1.59
C ASP A 36 11.94 2.04 -0.22
N THR A 37 10.87 2.10 0.58
CA THR A 37 10.79 2.90 1.81
C THR A 37 10.71 2.06 3.08
N SER A 38 10.01 0.92 3.06
CA SER A 38 9.87 0.06 4.24
C SER A 38 9.29 -1.32 3.87
N ARG A 39 9.16 -2.18 4.88
CA ARG A 39 8.40 -3.42 4.84
C ARG A 39 7.11 -3.33 5.65
N LEU A 40 6.07 -4.00 5.18
CA LEU A 40 4.78 -4.15 5.86
C LEU A 40 4.49 -5.62 6.13
N LEU A 41 4.45 -5.99 7.41
CA LEU A 41 3.94 -7.29 7.84
C LEU A 41 2.44 -7.21 8.11
N LEU A 42 1.64 -7.81 7.24
CA LEU A 42 0.18 -7.75 7.25
C LEU A 42 -0.39 -8.99 7.93
N ARG A 43 -0.45 -8.96 9.27
CA ARG A 43 -0.98 -10.06 10.08
C ARG A 43 -2.51 -10.17 10.07
N ASN A 44 -3.18 -9.14 9.61
CA ASN A 44 -4.63 -9.09 9.50
C ASN A 44 -4.98 -8.94 8.03
N VAL A 45 -5.49 -10.02 7.44
CA VAL A 45 -5.93 -10.09 6.05
C VAL A 45 -7.42 -10.39 6.10
N ALA A 46 -8.22 -9.61 5.37
CA ALA A 46 -9.66 -9.81 5.33
C ALA A 46 -10.00 -11.19 4.75
N GLU A 47 -11.06 -11.82 5.25
CA GLU A 47 -11.42 -13.22 4.92
C GLU A 47 -11.71 -13.43 3.43
N ASP A 48 -12.08 -12.38 2.70
CA ASP A 48 -12.37 -12.39 1.27
C ASP A 48 -11.12 -12.20 0.38
N VAL A 49 -9.95 -11.98 0.98
CA VAL A 49 -8.68 -11.87 0.25
C VAL A 49 -8.10 -13.27 0.02
N VAL A 50 -8.15 -13.71 -1.24
CA VAL A 50 -7.59 -14.98 -1.67
C VAL A 50 -6.11 -14.81 -2.01
N LEU A 51 -5.24 -15.63 -1.40
CA LEU A 51 -3.79 -15.60 -1.60
C LEU A 51 -3.27 -16.81 -2.42
N GLU A 52 -4.15 -17.66 -2.95
CA GLU A 52 -3.78 -18.92 -3.63
C GLU A 52 -2.86 -18.71 -4.84
N ASP A 53 -3.04 -17.61 -5.58
CA ASP A 53 -2.23 -17.28 -6.77
C ASP A 53 -1.17 -16.19 -6.51
N VAL A 54 -0.95 -15.83 -5.25
CA VAL A 54 0.03 -14.80 -4.87
C VAL A 54 1.36 -15.48 -4.59
N HIS A 55 2.42 -15.03 -5.27
CA HIS A 55 3.75 -15.59 -5.12
C HIS A 55 4.74 -14.57 -4.58
N CYS A 56 5.82 -15.05 -3.94
CA CYS A 56 6.95 -14.19 -3.64
C CYS A 56 7.50 -13.57 -4.94
N ASP A 57 7.99 -12.34 -4.83
CA ASP A 57 8.46 -11.50 -5.93
C ASP A 57 7.39 -10.95 -6.88
N ASP A 58 6.11 -11.30 -6.70
CA ASP A 58 5.03 -10.61 -7.40
C ASP A 58 4.96 -9.14 -6.98
N TYR A 59 4.63 -8.27 -7.93
CA TYR A 59 4.27 -6.89 -7.65
C TYR A 59 2.76 -6.77 -7.50
N CYS A 60 2.31 -5.97 -6.55
CA CYS A 60 0.89 -5.83 -6.28
C CYS A 60 0.50 -4.42 -5.83
N TYR A 61 -0.78 -4.10 -6.01
CA TYR A 61 -1.45 -3.08 -5.22
C TYR A 61 -2.15 -3.72 -4.04
N LEU A 62 -1.96 -3.13 -2.86
CA LEU A 62 -2.70 -3.47 -1.64
C LEU A 62 -3.63 -2.31 -1.29
N LEU A 63 -4.88 -2.63 -0.98
CA LEU A 63 -5.79 -1.72 -0.29
C LEU A 63 -5.78 -2.08 1.19
N LEU A 64 -5.34 -1.12 2.00
CA LEU A 64 -5.16 -1.30 3.44
C LEU A 64 -6.17 -0.45 4.20
N ASP A 65 -6.81 -1.03 5.21
CA ASP A 65 -7.59 -0.29 6.19
C ASP A 65 -6.67 0.18 7.33
N THR A 66 -6.42 1.48 7.35
CA THR A 66 -5.55 2.15 8.32
C THR A 66 -6.32 2.67 9.54
N THR A 67 -7.63 2.44 9.64
CA THR A 67 -8.44 2.76 10.83
C THR A 67 -8.38 1.66 11.91
N VAL A 68 -7.99 0.45 11.54
CA VAL A 68 -7.86 -0.71 12.43
C VAL A 68 -6.39 -1.02 12.75
N ARG A 69 -6.14 -1.66 13.90
CA ARG A 69 -4.80 -2.08 14.33
C ARG A 69 -4.81 -3.53 14.84
N PRO A 70 -3.96 -4.43 14.30
CA PRO A 70 -3.01 -4.21 13.19
C PRO A 70 -3.70 -3.83 11.87
N ILE A 71 -2.99 -3.10 11.00
CA ILE A 71 -3.49 -2.66 9.69
C ILE A 71 -4.05 -3.87 8.95
N GLN A 72 -5.26 -3.75 8.40
CA GLN A 72 -5.92 -4.84 7.70
C GLN A 72 -5.68 -4.73 6.20
N CYS A 73 -5.24 -5.81 5.56
CA CYS A 73 -5.27 -5.94 4.12
C CYS A 73 -6.69 -6.27 3.66
N VAL A 74 -7.34 -5.32 3.00
CA VAL A 74 -8.72 -5.45 2.50
C VAL A 74 -8.73 -6.04 1.09
N ARG A 75 -7.69 -5.76 0.29
CA ARG A 75 -7.59 -6.27 -1.07
C ARG A 75 -6.15 -6.34 -1.51
N ILE A 76 -5.82 -7.38 -2.27
CA ILE A 76 -4.58 -7.51 -3.03
C ILE A 76 -4.91 -7.58 -4.53
N THR A 77 -4.06 -7.01 -5.37
CA THR A 77 -4.18 -7.13 -6.83
C THR A 77 -2.80 -7.25 -7.42
N ILE A 78 -2.46 -8.45 -7.91
CA ILE A 78 -1.20 -8.72 -8.58
C ILE A 78 -1.17 -7.98 -9.91
N VAL A 79 -0.03 -7.35 -10.20
CA VAL A 79 0.19 -6.56 -11.41
C VAL A 79 1.56 -6.87 -12.02
N PRO A 80 1.71 -6.71 -13.33
CA PRO A 80 3.00 -6.88 -13.98
C PRO A 80 4.00 -5.82 -13.50
N PHE A 81 5.28 -6.21 -13.32
CA PHE A 81 6.33 -5.32 -12.81
C PHE A 81 6.50 -4.03 -13.65
N GLN A 82 6.14 -4.08 -14.94
CA GLN A 82 6.20 -2.96 -15.87
C GLN A 82 5.32 -1.78 -15.44
N ILE A 83 4.38 -1.99 -14.51
CA ILE A 83 3.55 -0.93 -13.92
C ILE A 83 4.29 -0.13 -12.85
N ALA A 84 5.42 -0.60 -12.32
CA ALA A 84 6.16 0.08 -11.26
C ALA A 84 6.48 1.56 -11.55
N PRO A 85 6.95 1.95 -12.75
CA PRO A 85 7.20 3.37 -13.06
C PRO A 85 5.93 4.22 -12.99
N LEU A 86 4.78 3.67 -13.41
CA LEU A 86 3.49 4.35 -13.32
C LEU A 86 3.05 4.51 -11.86
N ALA A 87 3.21 3.46 -11.05
CA ALA A 87 2.88 3.49 -9.63
C ALA A 87 3.70 4.55 -8.87
N GLN A 88 5.00 4.59 -9.11
CA GLN A 88 5.93 5.58 -8.54
C GLN A 88 5.57 7.00 -8.99
N TYR A 89 5.23 7.20 -10.26
CA TYR A 89 4.78 8.49 -10.76
C TYR A 89 3.48 8.96 -10.09
N GLN A 90 2.50 8.06 -9.95
CA GLN A 90 1.23 8.36 -9.27
C GLN A 90 1.43 8.72 -7.80
N LEU A 91 2.29 7.99 -7.08
CA LEU A 91 2.63 8.31 -5.69
C LEU A 91 3.27 9.70 -5.58
N ARG A 92 4.20 10.02 -6.48
CA ARG A 92 4.85 11.34 -6.53
C ARG A 92 3.85 12.47 -6.78
N LEU A 93 2.94 12.31 -7.74
CA LEU A 93 1.91 13.32 -7.99
C LEU A 93 1.05 13.61 -6.76
N VAL A 94 0.72 12.59 -5.97
CA VAL A 94 -0.06 12.78 -4.73
C VAL A 94 0.74 13.57 -3.70
N ARG A 95 2.03 13.24 -3.52
CA ARG A 95 2.93 13.99 -2.62
C ARG A 95 3.07 15.45 -3.01
N ASP A 96 3.30 15.71 -4.30
CA ASP A 96 3.43 17.08 -4.82
C ASP A 96 2.14 17.89 -4.59
N LEU A 97 0.98 17.25 -4.65
CA LEU A 97 -0.30 17.89 -4.35
C LEU A 97 -0.46 18.17 -2.86
N GLU A 98 -0.15 17.20 -1.99
CA GLU A 98 -0.21 17.36 -0.54
C GLU A 98 0.75 18.46 -0.05
N GLU A 99 1.96 18.55 -0.61
CA GLU A 99 2.92 19.63 -0.34
C GLU A 99 2.41 21.00 -0.78
N ARG A 100 1.74 21.10 -1.94
CA ARG A 100 1.15 22.35 -2.41
C ARG A 100 -0.04 22.78 -1.55
N GLU A 101 -0.90 21.85 -1.16
CA GLU A 101 -2.01 22.14 -0.24
C GLU A 101 -1.50 22.64 1.11
N CYS A 102 -0.45 22.00 1.65
CA CYS A 102 0.23 22.44 2.87
C CYS A 102 0.77 23.87 2.71
N ASN A 103 1.51 24.15 1.64
CA ASN A 103 2.09 25.47 1.37
C ASN A 103 1.05 26.59 1.13
N MET A 104 -0.17 26.25 0.70
CA MET A 104 -1.26 27.23 0.54
C MET A 104 -2.01 27.52 1.84
N GLN A 105 -1.79 26.73 2.90
CA GLN A 105 -2.42 26.90 4.20
C GLN A 105 -1.57 27.70 5.21
N PHE A 106 -0.32 28.03 4.85
CA PHE A 106 0.61 28.87 5.62
C PHE A 106 0.90 30.18 4.89
#